data_AF-A0A2R6HLC7-F1
#
_entry.id   AF-A0A2R6HLC7-F1
#
_cell.length_a   1.000
_cell.length_b   1.000
_cell.length_c   1.000
_cell.angle_alpha   90.00
_cell.angle_beta   90.00
_cell.angle_gamma   90.00
#
_symmetry.space_group_name_H-M   'P 1'
#
loop_
_entity.id
_entity.type
_entity.pdbx_description
1 polymer ?
#
loop_
_entity_poly.entity_id
_entity_poly.type
_entity_poly.pdbx_seq_one_letter_code
_entity_poly.pdbx_strand_id
1 'polypeptide(L)'
;MSLELGRRLVHASGAAIPGAYLLDRHVLETGLVTWRVVQAVAVAGLLATAVLEFLRLSGTLEHPIYDRLTREYEQDKVAGYALYVISGTAVVLVFEPQIAVPALFMLTLGDPVSGLLSTGELRTVKRPRVLIGMFLVSLALAYPFVGLVAAVAGALGA
;
A
#
# COMPACT_ATOMS: atom_id res chain seq x y z
N MET A 1 11.58 -15.87 10.40
CA MET A 1 12.10 -14.77 9.55
C MET A 1 11.49 -14.73 8.14
N SER A 2 11.05 -15.86 7.56
CA SER A 2 10.51 -15.91 6.18
C SER A 2 9.12 -15.30 5.98
N LEU A 3 8.19 -15.45 6.95
CA LEU A 3 6.81 -15.00 6.79
C LEU A 3 6.64 -13.47 6.83
N GLU A 4 7.40 -12.78 7.67
CA GLU A 4 7.36 -11.31 7.75
C GLU A 4 7.93 -10.68 6.47
N LEU A 5 8.99 -11.26 5.90
CA LEU A 5 9.51 -10.85 4.59
C LEU A 5 8.49 -11.11 3.48
N GLY A 6 7.84 -12.27 3.48
CA GLY A 6 6.76 -12.60 2.53
C GLY A 6 5.61 -11.59 2.58
N ARG A 7 5.12 -11.25 3.79
CA ARG A 7 4.07 -10.23 3.98
C ARG A 7 4.49 -8.87 3.42
N ARG A 8 5.74 -8.47 3.64
CA ARG A 8 6.28 -7.20 3.10
C ARG A 8 6.42 -7.21 1.58
N LEU A 9 6.81 -8.33 0.99
CA LEU A 9 6.88 -8.47 -0.47
C LEU A 9 5.49 -8.44 -1.11
N VAL A 10 4.50 -9.07 -0.47
CA VAL A 10 3.09 -8.97 -0.90
C VAL A 10 2.59 -7.53 -0.81
N HIS A 11 2.95 -6.80 0.25
CA HIS A 11 2.61 -5.38 0.39
C HIS A 11 3.28 -4.51 -0.68
N ALA A 12 4.57 -4.77 -0.94
CA ALA A 12 5.36 -4.07 -1.96
C ALA A 12 4.93 -4.37 -3.39
N SER A 13 4.35 -5.55 -3.66
CA SER A 13 3.91 -5.91 -5.01
C SER A 13 2.80 -5.00 -5.53
N GLY A 14 2.02 -4.37 -4.64
CA GLY A 14 1.02 -3.39 -5.05
C GLY A 14 1.60 -2.15 -5.73
N ALA A 15 2.91 -1.89 -5.61
CA ALA A 15 3.60 -0.86 -6.39
C ALA A 15 3.55 -1.12 -7.91
N ALA A 16 3.27 -2.36 -8.32
CA ALA A 16 3.15 -2.73 -9.73
C ALA A 16 2.05 -1.95 -10.46
N ILE A 17 0.92 -1.63 -9.80
CA ILE A 17 -0.19 -0.90 -10.42
C ILE A 17 0.18 0.56 -10.76
N PRO A 18 0.60 1.41 -9.79
CA PRO A 18 1.06 2.76 -10.12
C PRO A 18 2.31 2.75 -11.01
N GLY A 19 3.19 1.75 -10.86
CA GLY A 19 4.35 1.56 -11.73
C GLY A 19 3.97 1.29 -13.19
N ALA A 20 3.00 0.40 -13.44
CA ALA A 20 2.49 0.10 -14.77
C ALA A 20 1.83 1.33 -15.41
N TYR A 21 1.06 2.11 -14.62
CA TYR A 21 0.48 3.37 -15.08
C TYR A 21 1.57 4.36 -15.53
N LEU A 22 2.63 4.56 -14.74
CA LEU A 22 3.72 5.47 -15.12
C LEU A 22 4.52 4.96 -16.32
N LEU A 23 4.79 3.65 -16.37
CA LEU A 23 5.51 3.02 -17.46
C LEU A 23 4.75 3.19 -18.78
N ASP A 24 3.44 2.96 -18.78
CA ASP A 24 2.64 3.19 -19.98
C ASP A 24 2.56 4.68 -20.32
N ARG A 25 2.34 5.55 -19.33
CA ARG A 25 2.18 6.99 -19.54
C ARG A 25 3.44 7.67 -20.09
N HIS A 26 4.63 7.23 -19.70
CA HIS A 26 5.88 7.95 -19.95
C HIS A 26 6.90 7.20 -20.81
N VAL A 27 6.71 5.89 -21.04
CA VAL A 27 7.70 5.08 -21.74
C VAL A 27 7.08 4.28 -22.89
N LEU A 28 6.01 3.52 -22.62
CA LEU A 28 5.42 2.65 -23.64
C LEU A 28 4.42 3.39 -24.54
N GLU A 29 3.74 4.41 -23.99
CA GLU A 29 2.75 5.26 -24.66
C GLU A 29 1.67 4.46 -25.42
N THR A 30 1.31 3.27 -24.92
CA THR A 30 0.31 2.41 -25.58
C THR A 30 -1.11 2.89 -25.33
N GLY A 31 -1.32 3.65 -24.24
CA GLY A 31 -2.63 4.11 -23.81
C GLY A 31 -3.50 3.01 -23.22
N LEU A 32 -2.93 1.84 -22.91
CA LEU A 32 -3.66 0.70 -22.34
C LEU A 32 -3.87 0.86 -20.83
N VAL A 33 -2.89 1.38 -20.10
CA VAL A 33 -2.95 1.53 -18.64
C VAL A 33 -3.39 2.95 -18.30
N THR A 34 -4.61 3.30 -18.69
CA THR A 34 -5.18 4.60 -18.35
C THR A 34 -5.52 4.69 -16.86
N TRP A 35 -5.72 5.92 -16.35
CA TRP A 35 -6.14 6.09 -14.95
C TRP A 35 -7.50 5.45 -14.66
N ARG A 36 -8.42 5.43 -15.64
CA ARG A 36 -9.71 4.73 -15.52
C ARG A 36 -9.52 3.22 -15.35
N VAL A 37 -8.54 2.65 -16.04
CA VAL A 37 -8.19 1.22 -15.87
C VAL A 37 -7.64 0.99 -14.46
N VAL A 38 -6.77 1.86 -13.96
CA VAL A 38 -6.28 1.79 -12.56
C VAL A 38 -7.44 1.87 -11.56
N GLN A 39 -8.39 2.79 -11.76
CA GLN A 39 -9.60 2.90 -10.93
C GLN A 39 -10.46 1.64 -10.98
N ALA A 40 -10.68 1.08 -12.18
CA ALA A 40 -11.45 -0.15 -12.36
C ALA A 40 -10.78 -1.35 -11.65
N VAL A 41 -9.45 -1.48 -11.78
CA VAL A 41 -8.67 -2.51 -11.09
C VAL A 41 -8.75 -2.33 -9.58
N ALA A 42 -8.66 -1.11 -9.06
CA ALA A 42 -8.77 -0.83 -7.63
C ALA A 42 -10.17 -1.21 -7.09
N VAL A 43 -11.25 -0.84 -7.79
CA VAL A 43 -12.62 -1.21 -7.39
C VAL A 43 -12.82 -2.73 -7.46
N ALA A 44 -12.37 -3.39 -8.53
CA ALA A 44 -12.45 -4.84 -8.64
C ALA A 44 -11.68 -5.56 -7.53
N GLY A 45 -10.47 -5.07 -7.22
CA GLY A 45 -9.65 -5.53 -6.11
C GLY A 45 -10.35 -5.36 -4.77
N LEU A 46 -10.95 -4.20 -4.51
CA LEU A 46 -11.73 -3.94 -3.31
C LEU A 46 -12.92 -4.89 -3.14
N LEU A 47 -13.69 -5.12 -4.21
CA LEU A 47 -14.81 -6.07 -4.17
C LEU A 47 -14.33 -7.50 -3.90
N ALA A 48 -13.27 -7.95 -4.58
CA ALA A 48 -12.68 -9.26 -4.35
C ALA A 48 -12.18 -9.40 -2.90
N THR A 49 -11.47 -8.39 -2.39
CA THR A 49 -11.01 -8.33 -1.01
C THR A 49 -12.16 -8.38 -0.02
N ALA A 50 -13.24 -7.63 -0.25
CA ALA A 50 -14.42 -7.64 0.63
C ALA A 50 -15.09 -9.03 0.67
N VAL A 51 -15.23 -9.69 -0.48
CA VAL A 51 -15.78 -11.06 -0.55
C VAL A 51 -14.87 -12.05 0.19
N LEU A 52 -13.57 -12.03 -0.09
CA LEU A 52 -12.60 -12.90 0.57
C LEU A 52 -12.60 -12.70 2.08
N GLU A 53 -12.66 -11.45 2.53
CA GLU A 53 -12.64 -11.12 3.95
C GLU A 53 -13.95 -11.52 4.65
N PHE A 54 -15.09 -11.33 3.99
CA PHE A 54 -16.37 -11.83 4.48
C PHE A 54 -16.34 -13.36 4.66
N LEU A 55 -15.87 -14.09 3.65
CA LEU A 55 -15.79 -15.56 3.70
C LEU A 55 -14.80 -16.06 4.76
N ARG A 56 -13.68 -15.35 4.96
CA ARG A 56 -12.70 -15.67 5.99
C ARG A 56 -13.28 -15.46 7.39
N LEU A 57 -13.91 -14.31 7.64
CA LEU A 57 -14.49 -13.97 8.95
C LEU A 57 -15.76 -14.76 9.28
N SER A 58 -16.49 -15.25 8.28
CA SER A 58 -17.62 -16.16 8.48
C SER A 58 -17.20 -17.60 8.77
N GLY A 59 -15.90 -17.91 8.71
CA GLY A 59 -15.36 -19.28 8.83
C GLY A 59 -15.67 -20.17 7.63
N THR A 60 -16.13 -19.60 6.51
CA THR A 60 -16.46 -20.37 5.29
C THR A 60 -15.21 -20.67 4.46
N LEU A 61 -14.21 -19.79 4.51
CA LEU A 61 -12.94 -19.95 3.81
C LEU A 61 -11.79 -20.16 4.80
N GLU A 62 -11.42 -21.41 5.00
CA GLU A 62 -10.20 -21.81 5.70
C GLU A 62 -9.12 -22.13 4.66
N HIS A 63 -8.10 -21.29 4.56
CA HIS A 63 -7.00 -21.51 3.61
C HIS A 63 -5.64 -21.19 4.26
N PRO A 64 -4.61 -22.05 4.11
CA PRO A 64 -3.30 -21.88 4.75
C PRO A 64 -2.57 -20.58 4.39
N ILE A 65 -2.99 -19.91 3.31
CA ILE A 65 -2.45 -18.60 2.94
C ILE A 65 -2.79 -17.53 3.98
N TYR A 66 -3.96 -17.60 4.61
CA TYR A 66 -4.37 -16.67 5.65
C TYR A 66 -3.55 -16.89 6.92
N ASP A 67 -3.28 -18.14 7.31
CA ASP A 67 -2.39 -18.44 8.44
C ASP A 67 -0.96 -17.92 8.24
N ARG A 68 -0.50 -17.83 6.97
CA ARG A 68 0.84 -17.34 6.62
C ARG A 68 0.90 -15.82 6.48
N LEU A 69 -0.14 -15.21 5.92
CA LEU A 69 -0.16 -13.79 5.53
C LEU A 69 -0.91 -12.88 6.49
N THR A 70 -1.71 -13.42 7.41
CA THR A 70 -2.33 -12.67 8.50
C THR A 70 -1.65 -12.99 9.83
N ARG A 71 -1.70 -12.05 10.77
CA ARG A 71 -1.18 -12.23 12.13
C ARG A 71 -2.25 -12.79 13.06
N GLU A 72 -1.83 -13.37 14.18
CA GLU A 72 -2.76 -13.99 15.16
C GLU A 72 -3.90 -13.06 15.60
N TYR A 73 -3.61 -11.77 15.80
CA TYR A 73 -4.62 -10.77 16.20
C TYR A 73 -5.56 -10.31 15.07
N GLU A 74 -5.31 -10.75 13.84
CA GLU A 74 -6.12 -10.44 12.64
C GLU A 74 -7.07 -11.59 12.28
N GLN A 75 -7.02 -12.71 13.00
CA GLN A 75 -7.81 -13.90 12.67
C GLN A 75 -9.32 -13.64 12.77
N ASP A 76 -9.72 -12.84 13.73
CA ASP A 76 -11.10 -12.51 14.10
C ASP A 76 -11.49 -11.06 13.77
N LYS A 77 -10.61 -10.32 13.05
CA LYS A 77 -10.80 -8.91 12.70
C LYS A 77 -10.45 -8.65 11.25
N VAL A 78 -10.92 -7.54 10.70
CA VAL A 78 -10.51 -7.12 9.35
C VAL A 78 -8.98 -7.01 9.30
N ALA A 79 -8.36 -7.78 8.42
CA ALA A 79 -6.92 -7.92 8.31
C ALA A 79 -6.27 -6.69 7.67
N GLY A 80 -4.99 -6.45 7.96
CA GLY A 80 -4.26 -5.29 7.44
C GLY A 80 -4.24 -5.18 5.92
N TYR A 81 -4.19 -6.31 5.20
CA TYR A 81 -4.24 -6.30 3.73
C TYR A 81 -5.58 -5.74 3.20
N ALA A 82 -6.69 -5.98 3.91
CA ALA A 82 -7.99 -5.47 3.52
C ALA A 82 -8.06 -3.95 3.73
N LEU A 83 -7.56 -3.46 4.87
CA LEU A 83 -7.45 -2.03 5.15
C LEU A 83 -6.55 -1.32 4.13
N TYR A 84 -5.45 -1.97 3.73
CA TYR A 84 -4.56 -1.51 2.67
C TYR A 84 -5.29 -1.35 1.32
N VAL A 85 -6.09 -2.33 0.90
CA VAL A 85 -6.85 -2.25 -0.35
C VAL A 85 -7.93 -1.16 -0.25
N ILE A 86 -8.61 -1.04 0.89
CA ILE A 86 -9.63 -0.02 1.12
C ILE A 86 -9.03 1.39 1.02
N SER A 87 -7.93 1.66 1.73
CA SER A 87 -7.30 2.99 1.73
C SER A 87 -6.69 3.32 0.37
N GLY A 88 -6.01 2.37 -0.27
CA GLY A 88 -5.46 2.55 -1.63
C GLY A 88 -6.54 2.84 -2.66
N THR A 89 -7.67 2.12 -2.60
CA THR A 89 -8.81 2.35 -3.51
C THR A 89 -9.44 3.72 -3.29
N ALA A 90 -9.63 4.13 -2.03
CA ALA A 90 -10.15 5.46 -1.71
C ALA A 90 -9.26 6.56 -2.30
N VAL A 91 -7.94 6.45 -2.16
CA VAL A 91 -6.98 7.41 -2.74
C VAL A 91 -7.09 7.47 -4.27
N VAL A 92 -7.16 6.31 -4.92
CA VAL A 92 -7.26 6.19 -6.39
C VAL A 92 -8.55 6.81 -6.95
N LEU A 93 -9.65 6.72 -6.20
CA LEU A 93 -10.94 7.26 -6.62
C LEU A 93 -11.09 8.76 -6.35
N VAL A 94 -10.52 9.25 -5.24
CA VAL A 94 -10.69 10.65 -4.81
C VAL A 94 -9.70 11.59 -5.49
N PHE A 95 -8.48 11.13 -5.76
CA PHE A 95 -7.40 11.99 -6.22
C PHE A 95 -6.98 11.71 -7.66
N GLU A 96 -6.50 12.76 -8.32
CA GLU A 96 -5.85 12.67 -9.63
C GLU A 96 -4.51 11.91 -9.53
N PRO A 97 -3.99 11.35 -10.65
CA PRO A 97 -2.76 10.58 -10.66
C PRO A 97 -1.57 11.30 -10.01
N GLN A 98 -1.50 12.62 -10.17
CA GLN A 98 -0.41 13.44 -9.61
C GLN A 98 -0.30 13.32 -8.07
N ILE A 99 -1.40 13.06 -7.38
CA ILE A 99 -1.43 12.88 -5.91
C ILE A 99 -1.54 11.39 -5.56
N ALA A 100 -2.39 10.65 -6.26
CA ALA A 100 -2.66 9.26 -5.93
C ALA A 100 -1.45 8.35 -6.16
N VAL A 101 -0.67 8.54 -7.23
CA VAL A 101 0.49 7.71 -7.54
C VAL A 101 1.58 7.78 -6.45
N PRO A 102 2.07 8.95 -6.01
CA PRO A 102 3.05 8.99 -4.93
C PRO A 102 2.48 8.48 -3.61
N ALA A 103 1.20 8.74 -3.30
CA ALA A 103 0.55 8.20 -2.10
C ALA A 103 0.50 6.66 -2.11
N LEU A 104 0.20 6.04 -3.27
CA LEU A 104 0.26 4.59 -3.42
C LEU A 104 1.69 4.06 -3.29
N PHE A 105 2.71 4.75 -3.81
CA PHE A 105 4.09 4.32 -3.57
C PHE A 105 4.50 4.44 -2.11
N MET A 106 4.07 5.48 -1.39
CA MET A 106 4.29 5.59 0.05
C MET A 106 3.64 4.42 0.79
N LEU A 107 2.38 4.11 0.47
CA LEU A 107 1.66 2.99 1.05
C LEU A 107 2.33 1.65 0.72
N THR A 108 2.73 1.44 -0.54
CA THR A 108 3.22 0.12 -1.01
C THR A 108 4.70 -0.10 -0.72
N LEU A 109 5.54 0.93 -0.77
CA LEU A 109 7.00 0.83 -0.57
C LEU A 109 7.47 1.46 0.73
N GLY A 110 6.90 2.61 1.10
CA GLY A 110 7.22 3.31 2.35
C GLY A 110 6.91 2.45 3.58
N ASP A 111 5.73 1.83 3.64
CA ASP A 111 5.34 0.98 4.77
C ASP A 111 6.27 -0.24 4.96
N PRO A 112 6.62 -1.02 3.93
CA PRO A 112 7.63 -2.07 4.07
C PRO A 112 9.00 -1.57 4.53
N VAL A 113 9.46 -0.41 4.05
CA VAL A 113 10.72 0.21 4.50
C VAL A 113 10.61 0.60 5.98
N SER A 114 9.52 1.25 6.39
CA SER A 114 9.25 1.56 7.81
C SER A 114 9.23 0.27 8.65
N GLY A 115 8.65 -0.81 8.13
CA GLY A 115 8.61 -2.12 8.77
C GLY A 115 9.99 -2.76 8.93
N LEU A 116 10.90 -2.58 7.97
CA LEU A 116 12.30 -3.03 8.06
C LEU A 116 13.09 -2.24 9.11
N LEU A 117 12.85 -0.94 9.22
CA LEU A 117 13.49 -0.08 10.22
C LEU A 117 12.94 -0.31 11.64
N SER A 118 11.76 -0.90 11.78
CA SER A 118 11.15 -1.25 13.05
C SER A 118 11.75 -2.55 13.62
N THR A 119 12.40 -2.48 14.78
CA THR A 119 12.91 -3.66 15.48
C THR A 119 11.88 -4.14 16.49
N GLY A 120 11.07 -5.14 16.10
CA GLY A 120 10.40 -6.16 16.93
C GLY A 120 9.51 -5.75 18.13
N GLU A 121 9.60 -4.52 18.61
CA GLU A 121 8.90 -4.03 19.79
C GLU A 121 7.77 -3.12 19.33
N LEU A 122 6.55 -3.44 19.75
CA LEU A 122 5.42 -2.52 19.66
C LEU A 122 5.67 -1.40 20.67
N ARG A 123 5.90 -0.19 20.15
CA ARG A 123 6.08 1.03 20.95
C ARG A 123 5.00 2.03 20.59
N THR A 124 4.51 2.77 21.58
CA THR A 124 3.52 3.85 21.37
C THR A 124 4.06 4.93 20.42
N VAL A 125 5.35 5.25 20.52
CA VAL A 125 6.04 6.14 19.59
C VAL A 125 7.10 5.36 18.82
N LYS A 126 7.05 5.45 17.48
CA LYS A 126 8.07 4.84 16.61
C LYS A 126 9.44 5.42 16.92
N ARG A 127 10.49 4.59 16.80
CA ARG A 127 11.87 5.06 17.00
C ARG A 127 12.19 6.18 16.00
N PRO A 128 12.99 7.21 16.36
CA PRO A 128 13.29 8.34 15.47
C PRO A 128 13.81 7.91 14.09
N ARG A 129 14.64 6.86 14.02
CA ARG A 129 15.13 6.31 12.75
C ARG A 129 14.01 5.84 11.80
N VAL A 130 12.89 5.34 12.33
CA VAL A 130 11.75 4.87 11.53
C VAL A 130 10.98 6.07 11.01
N LEU A 131 10.78 7.10 11.84
CA LEU A 131 10.12 8.35 11.46
C LEU A 131 10.93 9.09 10.38
N ILE A 132 12.23 9.26 10.60
CA ILE A 132 13.13 9.89 9.61
C ILE A 132 13.16 9.08 8.32
N GLY A 133 13.24 7.75 8.42
CA GLY A 133 13.20 6.88 7.25
C GLY A 133 11.89 7.04 6.44
N MET A 134 10.74 7.01 7.11
CA MET A 134 9.44 7.20 6.47
C MET A 134 9.33 8.58 5.83
N PHE A 135 9.74 9.64 6.53
CA PHE A 135 9.76 11.00 6.02
C PHE A 135 10.61 11.11 4.74
N LEU A 136 11.85 10.61 4.75
CA LEU A 136 12.76 10.72 3.61
C LEU A 136 12.26 9.91 2.41
N VAL A 137 11.76 8.70 2.62
CA VAL A 137 11.18 7.88 1.55
C VAL A 137 9.94 8.54 0.97
N SER A 138 9.05 9.04 1.82
CA SER A 138 7.83 9.73 1.38
C SER A 138 8.16 11.01 0.62
N LEU A 139 9.08 11.81 1.12
CA LEU A 139 9.56 13.02 0.44
C LEU A 139 10.13 12.69 -0.94
N ALA A 140 10.99 11.68 -1.04
CA ALA A 140 11.59 11.27 -2.30
C ALA A 140 10.55 10.77 -3.31
N LEU A 141 9.53 10.04 -2.85
CA LEU A 141 8.46 9.53 -3.70
C LEU A 141 7.48 10.62 -4.15
N ALA A 142 7.16 11.61 -3.32
CA ALA A 142 6.22 12.68 -3.66
C ALA A 142 6.84 13.86 -4.42
N TYR A 143 8.09 14.22 -4.12
CA TYR A 143 8.76 15.38 -4.70
C TYR A 143 8.63 15.50 -6.23
N PRO A 144 8.87 14.44 -7.04
CA PRO A 144 8.78 14.56 -8.50
C PRO A 144 7.36 14.78 -9.02
N PHE A 145 6.32 14.61 -8.20
CA PHE A 145 4.92 14.75 -8.61
C PHE A 145 4.29 16.06 -8.15
N VAL A 146 4.51 16.46 -6.90
CA VAL A 146 3.78 17.58 -6.26
C VAL A 146 4.67 18.78 -5.90
N GLY A 147 5.98 18.69 -6.16
CA GLY A 147 6.96 19.71 -5.77
C GLY A 147 7.26 19.72 -4.28
N LEU A 148 8.25 20.54 -3.87
CA LEU A 148 8.86 20.46 -2.54
C LEU A 148 7.87 20.72 -1.39
N VAL A 149 7.09 21.80 -1.46
CA VAL A 149 6.22 22.21 -0.34
C VAL A 149 5.17 21.15 -0.04
N ALA A 150 4.45 20.67 -1.06
CA ALA A 150 3.45 19.65 -0.89
C ALA A 150 4.07 18.29 -0.49
N ALA A 151 5.24 17.95 -1.03
CA ALA A 151 5.93 16.71 -0.67
C ALA A 151 6.40 16.72 0.79
N VAL A 152 6.90 17.84 1.32
CA VAL A 152 7.24 17.99 2.74
C VAL A 152 5.99 17.87 3.61
N ALA A 153 4.90 18.55 3.25
CA ALA A 153 3.65 18.46 4.00
C ALA A 153 3.10 17.02 4.04
N GLY A 154 3.11 16.32 2.90
CA GLY A 154 2.73 14.91 2.82
C GLY A 154 3.65 14.00 3.63
N ALA A 155 4.97 14.19 3.54
CA ALA A 155 5.94 13.40 4.29
C ALA A 155 5.86 13.59 5.80
N LEU A 156 5.43 14.76 6.29
CA LEU A 156 5.16 14.99 7.72
C LEU A 156 3.89 14.28 8.21
N GLY A 157 2.93 14.03 7.32
CA GLY A 157 1.69 13.31 7.63
C GLY A 157 1.82 11.78 7.62
N ALA A 158 2.93 11.26 7.09
CA ALA A 158 3.24 9.83 6.96
C ALA A 158 4.00 9.26 8.16
#